data_AF-A0A7S2GCA4-F1
#
_entry.id   AF-A0A7S2GCA4-F1
#
_cell.length_a   1.000
_cell.length_b   1.000
_cell.length_c   1.000
_cell.angle_alpha   90.00
_cell.angle_beta   90.00
_cell.angle_gamma   90.00
#
_symmetry.space_group_name_H-M   'P 1'
#
loop_
_entity.id
_entity.type
_entity.pdbx_description
1 polymer ?
#
loop_
_entity_poly.entity_id
_entity_poly.type
_entity_poly.pdbx_seq_one_letter_code
_entity_poly.pdbx_strand_id
1 'polypeptide(L)'
;MTDVQREDHVELVSAKPLSDGILIDDDDNVYVTAMEQSALVRIDNAAARATGLTQEKRSTNGLTLMAQNDRLMRWPDGLSFGPDGDVYMTASAFHLFKTHGTSEKANSALGPYHILRVKV
;
A
#
# COMPACT_ATOMS: atom_id res chain seq x y z
N MET A 1 -27.96 11.97 4.37
CA MET A 1 -27.78 11.11 3.19
C MET A 1 -28.49 9.79 3.44
N THR A 2 -29.25 9.32 2.47
CA THR A 2 -29.75 7.93 2.40
C THR A 2 -28.58 6.98 2.11
N ASP A 3 -28.81 5.67 2.18
CA ASP A 3 -27.77 4.69 1.83
C ASP A 3 -27.38 4.79 0.35
N VAL A 4 -28.36 4.94 -0.55
CA VAL A 4 -28.12 5.21 -1.98
C VAL A 4 -27.24 6.43 -2.18
N GLN A 5 -27.52 7.53 -1.48
CA GLN A 5 -26.69 8.73 -1.57
C GLN A 5 -25.28 8.48 -1.03
N ARG A 6 -25.07 7.60 -0.05
CA ARG A 6 -23.72 7.27 0.44
C ARG A 6 -22.94 6.43 -0.57
N GLU A 7 -23.62 5.52 -1.25
CA GLU A 7 -23.03 4.68 -2.29
C GLU A 7 -22.58 5.53 -3.49
N ASP A 8 -23.39 6.49 -3.92
CA ASP A 8 -23.07 7.41 -5.03
C ASP A 8 -21.85 8.32 -4.76
N HIS A 9 -21.42 8.43 -3.49
CA HIS A 9 -20.22 9.18 -3.10
C HIS A 9 -18.92 8.34 -3.18
N VAL A 10 -18.99 7.07 -3.59
CA VAL A 10 -17.85 6.17 -3.68
C VAL A 10 -17.57 5.81 -5.14
N GLU A 11 -16.35 6.05 -5.60
CA GLU A 11 -15.88 5.62 -6.92
C GLU A 11 -14.84 4.50 -6.82
N LEU A 12 -14.91 3.51 -7.72
CA LEU A 12 -13.82 2.56 -7.93
C LEU A 12 -12.71 3.26 -8.73
N VAL A 13 -11.59 3.53 -8.07
CA VAL A 13 -10.41 4.18 -8.68
C VAL A 13 -9.54 3.18 -9.45
N SER A 14 -9.15 2.07 -8.82
CA SER A 14 -8.28 1.05 -9.40
C SER A 14 -8.38 -0.29 -8.67
N ALA A 15 -8.05 -1.39 -9.35
CA ALA A 15 -7.66 -2.63 -8.68
C ALA A 15 -6.29 -2.48 -8.01
N LYS A 16 -6.05 -3.29 -6.97
CA LYS A 16 -4.79 -3.32 -6.21
C LYS A 16 -4.47 -4.73 -5.73
N PRO A 17 -3.20 -5.05 -5.40
CA PRO A 17 -2.88 -6.25 -4.64
C PRO A 17 -3.52 -6.21 -3.24
N LEU A 18 -3.45 -7.33 -2.53
CA LEU A 18 -3.73 -7.34 -1.11
C LEU A 18 -2.77 -6.35 -0.42
N SER A 19 -3.32 -5.46 0.41
CA SER A 19 -2.60 -4.31 0.94
C SER A 19 -3.05 -3.97 2.34
N ASP A 20 -2.25 -3.12 2.99
CA ASP A 20 -2.59 -2.45 4.23
C ASP A 20 -2.60 -0.93 3.99
N GLY A 21 -1.43 -0.29 3.85
CA GLY A 21 -1.35 1.17 3.66
C GLY A 21 -1.44 1.66 2.22
N ILE A 22 -1.77 2.96 2.14
CA ILE A 22 -1.96 3.76 0.94
C ILE A 22 -1.40 5.17 1.14
N LEU A 23 -0.89 5.77 0.07
CA LEU A 23 -0.42 7.16 0.00
C LEU A 23 -0.68 7.69 -1.42
N ILE A 24 -0.93 8.98 -1.58
CA ILE A 24 -1.22 9.60 -2.89
C ILE A 24 -0.39 10.87 -3.03
N ASP A 25 0.34 11.03 -4.13
CA ASP A 25 1.09 12.27 -4.42
C ASP A 25 0.21 13.32 -5.13
N ASP A 26 0.78 14.51 -5.32
CA ASP A 26 0.09 15.65 -5.97
C ASP A 26 -0.20 15.42 -7.46
N ASP A 27 0.43 14.41 -8.08
CA ASP A 27 0.24 14.02 -9.48
C ASP A 27 -0.85 12.93 -9.65
N ASP A 28 -1.61 12.63 -8.59
CA ASP A 28 -2.61 11.55 -8.55
C ASP A 28 -1.98 10.18 -8.88
N ASN A 29 -0.76 9.91 -8.41
CA ASN A 29 -0.25 8.55 -8.33
C ASN A 29 -0.55 7.97 -6.94
N VAL A 30 -1.04 6.73 -6.93
CA VAL A 30 -1.44 6.04 -5.70
C VAL A 30 -0.42 4.97 -5.34
N TYR A 31 0.28 5.14 -4.24
CA TYR A 31 1.22 4.17 -3.68
C TYR A 31 0.49 3.23 -2.73
N VAL A 32 0.73 1.93 -2.88
CA VAL A 32 0.06 0.90 -2.11
C VAL A 32 1.08 -0.13 -1.65
N THR A 33 1.01 -0.53 -0.39
CA THR A 33 1.82 -1.65 0.12
C THR A 33 1.29 -2.97 -0.45
N ALA A 34 2.13 -3.74 -1.13
CA ALA A 34 1.80 -5.07 -1.62
C ALA A 34 2.32 -6.11 -0.63
N MET A 35 1.52 -6.38 0.41
CA MET A 35 2.01 -7.07 1.61
C MET A 35 2.33 -8.54 1.42
N GLU A 36 1.68 -9.21 0.46
CA GLU A 36 1.99 -10.59 0.09
C GLU A 36 3.31 -10.71 -0.68
N GLN A 37 3.77 -9.61 -1.29
CA GLN A 37 4.96 -9.54 -2.12
C GLN A 37 6.12 -8.81 -1.43
N SER A 38 5.96 -8.38 -0.17
CA SER A 38 6.97 -7.56 0.54
C SER A 38 7.41 -6.35 -0.28
N ALA A 39 6.45 -5.62 -0.85
CA ALA A 39 6.71 -4.61 -1.87
C ALA A 39 5.90 -3.30 -1.70
N LEU A 40 6.36 -2.27 -2.39
CA LEU A 40 5.63 -1.03 -2.67
C LEU A 40 5.30 -0.99 -4.16
N VAL A 41 4.03 -0.76 -4.48
CA VAL A 41 3.56 -0.57 -5.86
C VAL A 41 2.95 0.82 -6.03
N ARG A 42 3.02 1.38 -7.23
CA ARG A 42 2.39 2.65 -7.61
C ARG A 42 1.36 2.40 -8.69
N ILE A 43 0.20 3.02 -8.56
CA ILE A 43 -0.86 3.08 -9.57
C ILE A 43 -0.77 4.45 -10.22
N ASP A 44 -0.56 4.50 -11.53
CA ASP A 44 -0.51 5.75 -12.30
C ASP A 44 -1.94 6.22 -12.62
N ASN A 45 -2.68 6.70 -11.60
CA ASN A 45 -4.12 6.92 -11.70
C ASN A 45 -4.48 8.09 -12.65
N ALA A 46 -3.67 9.15 -12.70
CA ALA A 46 -3.83 10.23 -13.69
C ALA A 46 -3.85 9.71 -15.14
N ALA A 47 -2.92 8.80 -15.48
CA ALA A 47 -2.83 8.20 -16.82
C ALA A 47 -4.03 7.29 -17.11
N ALA A 48 -4.48 6.52 -16.11
CA ALA A 48 -5.67 5.68 -16.23
C ALA A 48 -6.94 6.52 -16.48
N ARG A 49 -7.06 7.69 -15.85
CA ARG A 49 -8.17 8.65 -16.09
C ARG A 49 -8.12 9.24 -17.50
N ALA A 50 -6.94 9.66 -17.96
CA ALA A 50 -6.77 10.31 -19.27
C ALA A 50 -7.15 9.39 -20.46
N THR A 51 -7.01 8.07 -20.30
CA THR A 51 -7.28 7.08 -21.35
C THR A 51 -8.74 6.64 -21.45
N GLY A 52 -9.63 7.12 -20.56
CA GLY A 52 -11.04 6.75 -20.55
C GLY A 52 -11.29 5.27 -20.26
N LEU A 53 -10.32 4.58 -19.63
CA LEU A 53 -10.45 3.17 -19.27
C LEU A 53 -11.67 2.99 -18.34
N THR A 54 -12.60 2.15 -18.77
CA THR A 54 -13.79 1.79 -18.00
C THR A 54 -13.39 1.15 -16.67
N GLN A 55 -14.23 1.27 -15.63
CA GLN A 55 -14.00 0.66 -14.31
C GLN A 55 -13.60 -0.83 -14.39
N GLU A 56 -14.22 -1.61 -15.29
CA GLU A 56 -13.86 -3.02 -15.54
C GLU A 56 -12.46 -3.24 -16.12
N LYS A 57 -11.92 -2.27 -16.87
CA LYS A 57 -10.60 -2.36 -17.51
C LYS A 57 -9.46 -1.78 -16.67
N ARG A 58 -9.76 -1.18 -15.51
CA ARG A 58 -8.77 -0.83 -14.46
C ARG A 58 -8.30 -2.05 -13.67
N SER A 59 -8.14 -3.17 -14.39
CA SER A 59 -7.28 -4.28 -14.03
C SER A 59 -5.88 -3.74 -13.75
N THR A 60 -5.03 -4.52 -13.07
CA THR A 60 -3.65 -4.20 -12.65
C THR A 60 -2.71 -3.62 -13.73
N ASN A 61 -3.17 -3.49 -14.98
CA ASN A 61 -2.60 -2.69 -16.06
C ASN A 61 -2.49 -1.21 -15.64
N GLY A 62 -1.38 -0.87 -14.99
CA GLY A 62 -1.13 0.45 -14.40
C GLY A 62 -0.40 0.39 -13.06
N LEU A 63 -0.13 -0.82 -12.54
CA LEU A 63 0.73 -1.03 -11.38
C LEU A 63 2.21 -1.07 -11.80
N THR A 64 3.00 -0.19 -11.20
CA THR A 64 4.47 -0.19 -11.27
C THR A 64 5.05 -0.68 -9.95
N LEU A 65 5.92 -1.70 -9.99
CA LEU A 65 6.67 -2.14 -8.82
C LEU A 65 7.76 -1.12 -8.50
N MET A 66 7.65 -0.43 -7.37
CA MET A 66 8.59 0.63 -6.96
C MET A 66 9.75 0.07 -6.16
N ALA A 67 9.47 -0.85 -5.23
CA ALA A 67 10.48 -1.49 -4.41
C ALA A 67 9.98 -2.84 -3.89
N GLN A 68 10.91 -3.75 -3.62
CA GLN A 68 10.63 -5.05 -3.02
C GLN A 68 11.80 -5.50 -2.14
N ASN A 69 11.50 -6.00 -0.96
CA ASN A 69 12.52 -6.59 -0.08
C ASN A 69 11.91 -7.57 0.94
N ASP A 70 12.01 -8.87 0.68
CA ASP A 70 11.42 -9.91 1.53
C ASP A 70 11.95 -9.92 2.98
N ARG A 71 13.17 -9.43 3.20
CA ARG A 71 13.78 -9.42 4.54
C ARG A 71 13.31 -8.22 5.37
N LEU A 72 13.21 -7.04 4.75
CA LEU A 72 12.96 -5.78 5.45
C LEU A 72 11.48 -5.40 5.42
N MET A 73 10.82 -5.56 4.28
CA MET A 73 9.41 -5.23 4.07
C MET A 73 8.51 -6.39 4.51
N ARG A 74 8.73 -6.89 5.72
CA ARG A 74 7.84 -7.90 6.32
C ARG A 74 6.54 -7.22 6.72
N TRP A 75 5.50 -7.39 5.92
CA TRP A 75 4.21 -6.71 6.09
C TRP A 75 4.36 -5.18 6.15
N PRO A 76 4.63 -4.54 5.00
CA PRO A 76 4.61 -3.09 4.92
C PRO A 76 3.17 -2.61 5.16
N ASP A 77 3.02 -1.62 6.03
CA ASP A 77 1.75 -1.13 6.56
C ASP A 77 1.59 0.36 6.25
N GLY A 78 1.79 1.26 7.21
CA GLY A 78 1.63 2.70 7.00
C GLY A 78 2.65 3.30 6.03
N LEU A 79 2.21 4.32 5.28
CA LEU A 79 2.99 5.09 4.32
C LEU A 79 2.93 6.61 4.63
N SER A 80 4.00 7.34 4.33
CA SER A 80 4.04 8.80 4.37
C SER A 80 5.14 9.36 3.47
N PHE A 81 4.99 10.58 2.96
CA PHE A 81 6.07 11.27 2.27
C PHE A 81 7.06 11.87 3.26
N GLY A 82 8.34 11.75 2.93
CA GLY A 82 9.42 12.53 3.52
C GLY A 82 9.55 13.91 2.89
N PRO A 83 10.40 14.78 3.46
CA PRO A 83 10.59 16.14 2.97
C PRO A 83 11.17 16.22 1.54
N ASP A 84 11.86 15.16 1.09
CA ASP A 84 12.49 15.10 -0.22
C ASP A 84 11.62 14.34 -1.26
N GLY A 85 10.38 13.99 -0.92
CA GLY A 85 9.49 13.18 -1.77
C GLY A 85 9.67 11.67 -1.63
N ASP A 86 10.71 11.20 -0.94
CA ASP A 86 10.88 9.77 -0.61
C ASP A 86 9.66 9.22 0.15
N VAL A 87 9.30 7.95 -0.08
CA VAL A 87 8.23 7.28 0.67
C VAL A 87 8.81 6.59 1.90
N TYR A 88 8.31 6.96 3.07
CA TYR A 88 8.56 6.27 4.34
C TYR A 88 7.47 5.24 4.58
N MET A 89 7.85 4.08 5.09
CA MET A 89 6.91 3.02 5.44
C MET A 89 7.24 2.35 6.77
N THR A 90 6.22 1.88 7.48
CA THR A 90 6.38 0.95 8.59
C THR A 90 6.30 -0.49 8.10
N ALA A 91 7.15 -1.38 8.61
CA ALA A 91 7.08 -2.83 8.38
C ALA A 91 6.97 -3.57 9.72
N SER A 92 5.79 -4.11 9.99
CA SER A 92 5.35 -4.59 11.31
C SER A 92 5.44 -6.10 11.48
N ALA A 93 5.70 -6.85 10.41
CA ALA A 93 5.62 -8.31 10.36
C ALA A 93 4.28 -8.86 10.91
N PHE A 94 3.18 -8.12 10.71
CA PHE A 94 1.90 -8.38 11.37
C PHE A 94 1.34 -9.80 11.15
N HIS A 95 1.57 -10.42 10.00
CA HIS A 95 1.21 -11.83 9.76
C HIS A 95 1.72 -12.82 10.82
N LEU A 96 2.85 -12.52 11.47
CA LEU A 96 3.46 -13.40 12.47
C LEU A 96 2.77 -13.32 13.84
N PHE A 97 1.96 -12.28 14.07
CA PHE A 97 1.28 -12.03 15.34
C PHE A 97 0.35 -13.19 15.73
N LYS A 98 -0.42 -13.72 14.77
CA LYS A 98 -1.36 -14.82 15.05
C LYS A 98 -0.67 -16.14 15.35
N THR A 99 0.51 -16.39 14.81
CA THR A 99 1.22 -17.67 14.93
C THR A 99 2.11 -17.76 16.17
N HIS A 100 2.58 -16.62 16.69
CA HIS A 100 3.54 -16.60 17.81
C HIS A 100 2.93 -16.13 19.14
N GLY A 101 1.66 -15.70 19.12
CA GLY A 101 0.93 -15.24 20.29
C GLY A 101 1.17 -13.77 20.61
N THR A 102 0.38 -13.22 21.53
CA THR A 102 0.27 -11.77 21.74
C THR A 102 1.14 -11.22 22.87
N SER A 103 1.94 -12.08 23.52
CA SER A 103 2.80 -11.65 24.64
C SER A 103 3.92 -10.72 24.16
N GLU A 104 4.33 -9.78 24.99
CA GLU A 104 5.45 -8.87 24.71
C GLU A 104 6.74 -9.63 24.37
N LYS A 105 7.01 -10.73 25.09
CA LYS A 105 8.16 -11.60 24.82
C LYS A 105 8.09 -12.23 23.43
N ALA A 106 6.91 -12.73 23.03
CA ALA A 106 6.72 -13.32 21.70
C ALA A 106 6.87 -12.28 20.60
N ASN A 107 6.24 -11.10 20.76
CA ASN A 107 6.34 -10.02 19.80
C ASN A 107 7.77 -9.50 19.66
N SER A 108 8.47 -9.25 20.77
CA SER A 108 9.86 -8.77 20.73
C SER A 108 10.81 -9.73 20.02
N ALA A 109 10.53 -11.05 20.06
CA ALA A 109 11.30 -12.06 19.34
C ALA A 109 11.06 -12.06 17.82
N LEU A 110 9.96 -11.45 17.35
CA LEU A 110 9.63 -11.30 15.92
C LEU A 110 10.29 -10.09 15.29
N GLY A 111 10.84 -9.17 16.10
CA GLY A 111 11.60 -8.03 15.61
C GLY A 111 12.90 -8.42 14.90
N PRO A 112 13.68 -7.43 14.43
CA PRO A 112 13.37 -6.01 14.48
C PRO A 112 12.20 -5.64 13.55
N TYR A 113 11.41 -4.67 13.99
CA TYR A 113 10.44 -3.96 13.15
C TYR A 113 11.12 -2.74 12.55
N HIS A 114 10.70 -2.33 11.36
CA HIS A 114 11.44 -1.32 10.61
C HIS A 114 10.58 -0.13 10.25
N ILE A 115 11.20 1.05 10.30
CA ILE A 115 10.81 2.19 9.46
C ILE A 115 11.78 2.16 8.27
N LEU A 116 11.22 2.06 7.07
CA LEU A 116 11.98 1.96 5.83
C LEU A 116 11.73 3.22 5.00
N ARG A 117 12.70 3.53 4.14
CA ARG A 117 12.61 4.61 3.17
C ARG A 117 12.82 4.04 1.77
N VAL A 118 11.92 4.37 0.86
CA VAL A 118 11.99 4.04 -0.57
C VAL A 118 12.14 5.35 -1.32
N LYS A 119 13.16 5.42 -2.18
CA LYS A 119 13.32 6.54 -3.09
C LYS A 119 12.37 6.34 -4.27
N VAL A 120 11.57 7.37 -4.57
CA VAL A 120 10.55 7.36 -5.63
C VAL A 120 10.85 8.43 -6.68
#